data_AF-A0A9W6X6H3-F1
#
_entry.id   AF-A0A9W6X6H3-F1
#
_cell.length_a   1.000
_cell.length_b   1.000
_cell.length_c   1.000
_cell.angle_alpha   90.00
_cell.angle_beta   90.00
_cell.angle_gamma   90.00
#
_symmetry.space_group_name_H-M   'P 1'
#
loop_
_entity.id
_entity.type
_entity.pdbx_description
1 polymer ?
#
loop_
_entity_poly.entity_id
_entity_poly.type
_entity_poly.pdbx_seq_one_letter_code
_entity_poly.pdbx_strand_id
1 'polypeptide(L)'
;MCNYLTKDGIKCKLSPKEDICHNHWKNSIIDHKSNEIRNLNRSIAKANIKTKTLRDEVSHLKEEITFRQSALRDKDSIITPMKKEYDQYIQIKQFGMKKARLSKYVHYMTDIYEQKTFCRSNVHELTLSEIFGEHDDYWRHYNELRIQRNKLCHEFSPS
;
A
#
# COMPACT_ATOMS: atom_id res chain seq x y z
N MET A 1 54.25 73.02 -22.70
CA MET A 1 53.40 73.93 -21.90
C MET A 1 51.97 73.41 -21.91
N CYS A 2 51.29 73.38 -20.76
CA CYS A 2 49.90 72.95 -20.66
C CYS A 2 48.95 74.08 -21.10
N ASN A 3 48.01 73.81 -22.02
CA ASN A 3 47.05 74.79 -22.55
C ASN A 3 45.79 74.96 -21.67
N TYR A 4 45.75 74.34 -20.50
CA TYR A 4 44.60 74.41 -19.59
C TYR A 4 44.62 75.73 -18.80
N LEU A 5 43.55 76.51 -18.87
CA LEU A 5 43.35 77.75 -18.12
C LEU A 5 42.67 77.42 -16.79
N THR A 6 43.18 77.96 -15.67
CA THR A 6 42.46 77.93 -14.39
C THR A 6 41.18 78.79 -14.48
N LYS A 7 40.30 78.69 -13.47
CA LYS A 7 39.08 79.52 -13.39
C LYS A 7 39.37 81.03 -13.46
N ASP A 8 40.59 81.44 -13.13
CA ASP A 8 41.08 82.82 -13.15
C ASP A 8 41.82 83.18 -14.46
N GLY A 9 41.76 82.34 -15.50
CA GLY A 9 42.38 82.60 -16.80
C GLY A 9 43.92 82.41 -16.83
N ILE A 10 44.52 81.76 -15.82
CA ILE A 10 45.97 81.56 -15.73
C ILE A 10 46.33 80.20 -16.34
N LYS A 11 47.32 80.15 -17.23
CA LYS A 11 47.81 78.89 -17.82
C LYS A 11 48.42 77.99 -16.74
N CYS A 12 48.08 76.69 -16.76
CA CYS A 12 48.59 75.71 -15.80
C CYS A 12 50.14 75.68 -15.81
N LYS A 13 50.78 76.01 -14.68
CA LYS A 13 52.23 75.91 -14.52
C LYS A 13 52.63 74.43 -14.46
N LEU A 14 53.47 73.98 -15.40
CA LEU A 14 54.15 72.70 -15.31
C LEU A 14 55.23 72.82 -14.24
N SER A 15 55.31 71.86 -13.31
CA SER A 15 56.44 71.77 -12.39
C SER A 15 57.69 71.35 -13.20
N PRO A 16 58.86 71.96 -13.00
CA PRO A 16 60.08 71.60 -13.74
C PRO A 16 60.56 70.16 -13.52
N LYS A 17 59.97 69.44 -12.55
CA LYS A 17 60.32 68.06 -12.18
C LYS A 17 59.24 67.03 -12.54
N GLU A 18 58.09 67.45 -13.06
CA GLU A 18 56.96 66.56 -13.35
C GLU A 18 56.39 66.87 -14.74
N ASP A 19 56.23 65.83 -15.56
CA ASP A 19 55.74 65.95 -16.96
C ASP A 19 54.24 66.31 -17.07
N ILE A 20 53.53 66.45 -15.94
CA ILE A 20 52.08 66.66 -15.88
C ILE A 20 51.76 67.78 -14.88
N CYS A 21 50.81 68.67 -15.22
CA CYS A 21 50.41 69.74 -14.31
C CYS A 21 49.40 69.24 -13.23
N HIS A 22 49.41 69.84 -12.05
CA HIS A 22 48.59 69.41 -10.89
C HIS A 22 47.09 69.24 -11.20
N ASN A 23 46.52 70.09 -12.06
CA ASN A 23 45.11 69.97 -12.47
C ASN A 23 44.83 68.74 -13.34
N HIS A 24 45.76 68.34 -14.22
CA HIS A 24 45.63 67.12 -15.00
C HIS A 24 45.79 65.87 -14.14
N TRP A 25 46.68 65.88 -13.16
CA TRP A 25 46.80 64.79 -12.18
C TRP A 25 45.52 64.62 -11.36
N LYS A 26 44.97 65.74 -10.84
CA LYS A 26 43.70 65.73 -10.11
C LYS A 26 42.54 65.24 -10.96
N ASN A 27 42.42 65.69 -12.21
CA ASN A 27 41.37 65.23 -13.11
C ASN A 27 41.53 63.76 -13.49
N SER A 28 42.76 63.27 -13.71
CA SER A 28 43.05 61.86 -13.97
C SER A 28 42.60 60.95 -12.81
N ILE A 29 42.80 61.39 -11.57
CA ILE A 29 42.30 60.66 -10.39
C ILE A 29 40.76 60.64 -10.36
N ILE A 30 40.12 61.78 -10.67
CA ILE A 30 38.66 61.89 -10.73
C ILE A 30 38.10 60.97 -11.82
N ASP A 31 38.72 60.95 -13.00
CA ASP A 31 38.34 60.12 -14.14
C ASP A 31 38.50 58.62 -13.81
N HIS A 32 39.61 58.25 -13.16
CA HIS A 32 39.83 56.88 -12.68
C HIS A 32 38.73 56.44 -11.72
N LYS A 33 38.47 57.22 -10.66
CA LYS A 33 37.41 56.94 -9.68
C LYS A 33 36.03 56.89 -10.32
N SER A 34 35.75 57.78 -11.28
CA SER A 34 34.47 57.80 -11.99
C SER A 34 34.28 56.54 -12.86
N ASN A 35 35.35 56.07 -13.52
CA ASN A 35 35.33 54.82 -14.26
C ASN A 35 35.15 53.60 -13.35
N GLU A 36 35.79 53.59 -12.18
CA GLU A 36 35.64 52.55 -11.17
C GLU A 36 34.20 52.48 -10.64
N ILE A 37 33.61 53.62 -10.27
CA ILE A 37 32.19 53.72 -9.87
C ILE A 37 31.27 53.20 -10.97
N ARG A 38 31.53 53.57 -12.23
CA ARG A 38 30.72 53.08 -13.37
C ARG A 38 30.80 51.56 -13.51
N ASN A 39 31.98 50.98 -13.35
CA ASN A 39 32.19 49.52 -13.43
C ASN A 39 31.53 48.78 -12.26
N LEU A 40 31.63 49.32 -11.05
CA LEU A 40 30.95 48.79 -9.87
C LEU A 40 29.42 48.84 -10.04
N ASN A 41 28.88 49.96 -10.51
CA ASN A 41 27.44 50.10 -10.78
C ASN A 41 26.94 49.09 -11.83
N ARG A 42 27.72 48.84 -12.90
CA ARG A 42 27.39 47.79 -13.88
C ARG A 42 27.40 46.40 -13.25
N SER A 43 28.33 46.13 -12.35
CA SER A 43 28.43 44.84 -11.64
C SER A 43 27.27 44.64 -10.68
N ILE A 44 26.89 45.68 -9.93
CA ILE A 44 25.71 45.70 -9.05
C ILE A 44 24.43 45.46 -9.86
N ALA A 45 24.28 46.13 -11.01
CA ALA A 45 23.12 45.94 -11.88
C ALA A 45 22.98 44.47 -12.35
N LYS A 46 24.09 43.84 -12.78
CA LYS A 46 24.10 42.42 -13.16
C LYS A 46 23.75 41.51 -11.99
N ALA A 47 24.32 41.78 -10.80
CA ALA A 47 24.02 41.01 -9.59
C ALA A 47 22.54 41.14 -9.19
N ASN A 48 21.95 42.33 -9.29
CA ASN A 48 20.54 42.57 -8.99
C ASN A 48 19.61 41.82 -9.94
N ILE A 49 19.93 41.79 -11.24
CA ILE A 49 19.18 41.00 -12.23
C ILE A 49 19.24 39.52 -11.85
N LYS A 50 20.44 38.98 -11.59
CA LYS A 50 20.61 37.58 -11.19
C LYS A 50 19.83 37.24 -9.92
N THR A 51 19.87 38.11 -8.91
CA THR A 51 19.11 37.94 -7.66
C THR A 51 17.60 37.92 -7.91
N LYS A 52 17.10 38.77 -8.82
CA LYS A 52 15.69 38.76 -9.20
C LYS A 52 15.32 37.44 -9.87
N THR A 53 16.09 37.00 -10.88
CA THR A 53 15.84 35.73 -11.58
C THR A 53 15.83 34.54 -10.61
N LEU A 54 16.81 34.45 -9.72
CA LEU A 54 16.86 33.37 -8.72
C LEU A 54 15.67 33.42 -7.75
N ARG A 55 15.19 34.61 -7.39
CA ARG A 55 14.01 34.76 -6.55
C ARG A 55 12.75 34.25 -7.25
N ASP A 56 12.61 34.57 -8.54
CA ASP A 56 11.49 34.13 -9.37
C ASP A 56 11.52 32.60 -9.55
N GLU A 57 12.70 32.01 -9.80
CA GLU A 57 12.91 30.55 -9.87
C GLU A 57 12.55 29.85 -8.55
N VAL A 58 12.96 30.42 -7.41
CA VAL A 58 12.59 29.89 -6.08
C VAL A 58 11.08 29.93 -5.86
N SER A 59 10.40 30.99 -6.33
CA SER A 59 8.94 31.07 -6.23
C SER A 59 8.27 29.97 -7.06
N HIS A 60 8.69 29.81 -8.31
CA HIS A 60 8.17 28.77 -9.20
C HIS A 60 8.39 27.36 -8.62
N LEU A 61 9.58 27.07 -8.11
CA LEU A 61 9.87 25.76 -7.50
C LEU A 61 9.01 25.48 -6.26
N LYS A 62 8.68 26.50 -5.45
CA LYS A 62 7.78 26.34 -4.30
C LYS A 62 6.36 25.99 -4.73
N GLU A 63 5.87 26.64 -5.78
CA GLU A 63 4.55 26.33 -6.36
C GLU A 63 4.53 24.90 -6.92
N GLU A 64 5.59 24.50 -7.63
CA GLU A 64 5.69 23.15 -8.18
C GLU A 64 5.75 22.08 -7.09
N ILE A 65 6.51 22.31 -6.01
CA ILE A 65 6.52 21.42 -4.83
C ILE A 65 5.12 21.29 -4.24
N THR A 66 4.40 22.40 -4.08
CA THR A 66 3.05 22.40 -3.51
C THR A 66 2.08 21.61 -4.37
N PHE A 67 2.13 21.81 -5.69
CA PHE A 67 1.34 21.05 -6.66
C PHE A 67 1.65 19.54 -6.60
N ARG A 68 2.94 19.17 -6.65
CA ARG A 68 3.37 17.77 -6.58
C ARG A 68 2.97 17.10 -5.26
N GLN A 69 3.05 17.81 -4.14
CA GLN A 69 2.58 17.31 -2.84
C GLN A 69 1.07 17.08 -2.82
N SER A 70 0.29 17.94 -3.47
CA SER A 70 -1.15 17.72 -3.63
C SER A 70 -1.42 16.47 -4.45
N ALA A 71 -0.78 16.34 -5.62
CA ALA A 71 -0.95 15.17 -6.48
C ALA A 71 -0.53 13.85 -5.80
N LEU A 72 0.49 13.90 -4.93
CA LEU A 72 0.90 12.75 -4.13
C LEU A 72 -0.20 12.37 -3.11
N ARG A 73 -0.75 13.35 -2.39
CA ARG A 73 -1.87 13.12 -1.45
C ARG A 73 -3.09 12.53 -2.15
N ASP A 74 -3.41 13.00 -3.34
CA ASP A 74 -4.54 12.47 -4.12
C ASP A 74 -4.30 10.99 -4.47
N LYS A 75 -3.09 10.64 -4.93
CA LYS A 75 -2.73 9.24 -5.21
C LYS A 75 -2.74 8.37 -3.96
N ASP A 76 -2.23 8.86 -2.84
CA ASP A 76 -2.23 8.12 -1.57
C ASP A 76 -3.67 7.89 -1.05
N SER A 77 -4.56 8.85 -1.26
CA SER A 77 -5.97 8.72 -0.89
C SER A 77 -6.71 7.65 -1.71
N ILE A 78 -6.24 7.32 -2.92
CA ILE A 78 -6.77 6.23 -3.74
C ILE A 78 -6.13 4.89 -3.38
N ILE A 79 -4.81 4.85 -3.21
CA ILE A 79 -4.07 3.60 -2.96
C ILE A 79 -4.43 2.99 -1.60
N THR A 80 -4.63 3.82 -0.58
CA THR A 80 -4.86 3.33 0.80
C THR A 80 -6.17 2.52 0.92
N PRO A 81 -7.33 3.00 0.43
CA PRO A 81 -8.54 2.20 0.37
C PRO A 81 -8.40 0.93 -0.49
N MET A 82 -7.76 1.02 -1.65
CA MET A 82 -7.58 -0.14 -2.53
C MET A 82 -6.77 -1.27 -1.86
N LYS A 83 -5.74 -0.93 -1.09
CA LYS A 83 -4.99 -1.92 -0.29
C LYS A 83 -5.90 -2.60 0.73
N LYS A 84 -6.75 -1.83 1.42
CA LYS A 84 -7.69 -2.37 2.40
C LYS A 84 -8.72 -3.31 1.75
N GLU A 85 -9.25 -2.94 0.59
CA GLU A 85 -10.17 -3.79 -0.17
C GLU A 85 -9.50 -5.09 -0.65
N TYR A 86 -8.25 -5.01 -1.09
CA TYR A 86 -7.47 -6.18 -1.47
C TYR A 86 -7.25 -7.13 -0.30
N ASP A 87 -6.89 -6.62 0.88
CA ASP A 87 -6.71 -7.44 2.08
C ASP A 87 -8.02 -8.13 2.50
N GLN A 88 -9.15 -7.44 2.39
CA GLN A 88 -10.47 -8.03 2.62
C GLN A 88 -10.79 -9.13 1.61
N TYR A 89 -10.48 -8.91 0.32
CA TYR A 89 -10.65 -9.93 -0.71
C TYR A 89 -9.86 -11.20 -0.41
N ILE A 90 -8.61 -11.07 0.03
CA ILE A 90 -7.78 -12.22 0.43
C ILE A 90 -8.42 -12.98 1.59
N GLN A 91 -8.93 -12.27 2.61
CA GLN A 91 -9.61 -12.91 3.74
C GLN A 91 -10.87 -13.68 3.30
N ILE A 92 -11.69 -13.09 2.41
CA ILE A 92 -12.89 -13.74 1.86
C ILE A 92 -12.51 -15.00 1.09
N LYS A 93 -11.48 -14.94 0.24
CA LYS A 93 -10.94 -16.10 -0.49
C LYS A 93 -10.53 -17.22 0.46
N GLN A 94 -9.76 -16.89 1.50
CA GLN A 94 -9.33 -17.87 2.51
C GLN A 94 -10.52 -18.49 3.26
N PHE A 95 -11.52 -17.68 3.62
CA PHE A 95 -12.74 -18.17 4.23
C PHE A 95 -13.50 -19.13 3.31
N GLY A 96 -13.62 -18.80 2.02
CA GLY A 96 -14.22 -19.67 1.01
C GLY A 96 -13.52 -21.04 0.90
N MET A 97 -12.19 -21.05 0.91
CA MET A 97 -11.41 -22.30 0.91
C MET A 97 -11.65 -23.13 2.17
N LYS A 98 -11.67 -22.49 3.35
CA LYS A 98 -11.97 -23.17 4.63
C LYS A 98 -13.38 -23.77 4.62
N LYS A 99 -14.38 -23.01 4.15
CA LYS A 99 -15.77 -23.48 4.01
C LYS A 99 -15.87 -24.70 3.09
N ALA A 100 -15.19 -24.68 1.94
CA ALA A 100 -15.16 -25.81 1.02
C ALA A 100 -14.53 -27.07 1.64
N ARG A 101 -13.43 -26.91 2.37
CA ARG A 101 -12.77 -28.02 3.08
C ARG A 101 -13.67 -28.60 4.18
N LEU A 102 -14.35 -27.74 4.93
CA LEU A 102 -15.28 -28.18 5.97
C LEU A 102 -16.47 -28.95 5.37
N SER A 103 -17.02 -28.47 4.25
CA SER A 103 -18.11 -29.16 3.55
C SER A 103 -17.72 -30.57 3.11
N LYS A 104 -16.53 -30.74 2.52
CA LYS A 104 -16.00 -32.06 2.15
C LYS A 104 -15.86 -33.00 3.35
N TYR A 105 -15.39 -32.48 4.48
CA TYR A 105 -15.25 -33.27 5.70
C TYR A 105 -16.62 -33.73 6.23
N VAL A 106 -17.62 -32.83 6.25
CA VAL A 106 -18.98 -33.18 6.69
C VAL A 106 -19.56 -34.28 5.80
N HIS A 107 -19.47 -34.15 4.47
CA HIS A 107 -19.93 -35.20 3.56
C HIS A 107 -19.24 -36.55 3.81
N TYR A 108 -17.92 -36.55 3.93
CA TYR A 108 -17.18 -37.78 4.24
C TYR A 108 -17.65 -38.44 5.55
N MET A 109 -17.92 -37.65 6.58
CA MET A 109 -18.46 -38.18 7.84
C MET A 109 -19.86 -38.75 7.67
N THR A 110 -20.73 -38.09 6.90
CA THR A 110 -22.06 -38.61 6.57
C THR A 110 -21.97 -39.95 5.87
N ASP A 111 -21.12 -40.08 4.85
CA ASP A 111 -20.91 -41.34 4.11
C ASP A 111 -20.47 -42.48 5.05
N ILE A 112 -19.56 -42.19 6.01
CA ILE A 112 -19.15 -43.17 7.03
C ILE A 112 -20.33 -43.60 7.91
N TYR A 113 -21.15 -42.65 8.36
CA TYR A 113 -22.31 -42.96 9.20
C TYR A 113 -23.34 -43.82 8.46
N GLU A 114 -23.58 -43.53 7.19
CA GLU A 114 -24.46 -44.32 6.34
C GLU A 114 -23.92 -45.74 6.14
N GLN A 115 -22.63 -45.89 5.81
CA GLN A 115 -21.98 -47.20 5.70
C GLN A 115 -22.05 -48.00 7.00
N LYS A 116 -21.79 -47.36 8.15
CA LYS A 116 -21.90 -48.01 9.46
C LYS A 116 -23.32 -48.49 9.73
N THR A 117 -24.31 -47.68 9.38
CA THR A 117 -25.73 -48.02 9.55
C THR A 117 -26.13 -49.18 8.65
N PHE A 118 -25.71 -49.16 7.38
CA PHE A 118 -25.91 -50.25 6.43
C PHE A 118 -25.30 -51.58 6.94
N CYS A 119 -24.03 -51.58 7.34
CA CYS A 119 -23.38 -52.77 7.90
C CYS A 119 -24.11 -53.30 9.13
N ARG A 120 -24.60 -52.41 10.01
CA ARG A 120 -25.35 -52.81 11.21
C ARG A 120 -26.69 -53.45 10.85
N SER A 121 -27.40 -52.90 9.86
CA SER A 121 -28.64 -53.48 9.35
C SER A 121 -28.41 -54.87 8.74
N ASN A 122 -27.39 -55.03 7.91
CA ASN A 122 -27.05 -56.33 7.32
C ASN A 122 -26.69 -57.37 8.37
N VAL A 123 -25.91 -57.00 9.39
CA VAL A 123 -25.60 -57.91 10.51
C VAL A 123 -26.87 -58.33 11.23
N HIS A 124 -27.80 -57.40 11.46
CA HIS A 124 -29.08 -57.72 12.09
C HIS A 124 -29.92 -58.68 11.23
N GLU A 125 -30.00 -58.42 9.93
CA GLU A 125 -30.71 -59.25 8.95
C GLU A 125 -30.13 -60.68 8.89
N LEU A 126 -28.79 -60.80 8.82
CA LEU A 126 -28.11 -62.09 8.88
C LEU A 126 -28.35 -62.81 10.19
N THR A 127 -28.25 -62.11 11.33
CA THR A 127 -28.49 -62.69 12.66
C THR A 127 -29.93 -63.20 12.79
N LEU A 128 -30.91 -62.43 12.30
CA LEU A 128 -32.31 -62.86 12.30
C LEU A 128 -32.51 -64.07 11.38
N SER A 129 -31.90 -64.08 10.20
CA SER A 129 -31.94 -65.21 9.27
C SER A 129 -31.28 -66.46 9.85
N GLU A 130 -30.18 -66.33 10.59
CA GLU A 130 -29.54 -67.45 11.31
C GLU A 130 -30.42 -68.02 12.43
N ILE A 131 -31.14 -67.16 13.16
CA ILE A 131 -32.00 -67.58 14.27
C ILE A 131 -33.32 -68.19 13.77
N PHE A 132 -33.90 -67.63 12.70
CA PHE A 132 -35.28 -67.94 12.29
C PHE A 132 -35.40 -68.58 10.89
N GLY A 133 -34.31 -68.75 10.15
CA GLY A 133 -34.33 -69.18 8.74
C GLY A 133 -34.60 -68.02 7.76
N GLU A 134 -34.72 -68.30 6.46
CA GLU A 134 -35.11 -67.29 5.46
C GLU A 134 -36.40 -66.56 5.88
N HIS A 135 -36.46 -65.27 5.55
CA HIS A 135 -37.31 -64.17 6.05
C HIS A 135 -38.84 -64.36 6.24
N ASP A 136 -39.40 -65.56 6.12
CA ASP A 136 -40.84 -65.84 6.24
C ASP A 136 -41.24 -66.75 7.41
N ASP A 137 -40.29 -67.35 8.14
CA ASP A 137 -40.64 -68.34 9.17
C ASP A 137 -40.73 -67.81 10.60
N TYR A 138 -40.60 -66.49 10.85
CA TYR A 138 -40.74 -65.93 12.20
C TYR A 138 -42.08 -66.30 12.83
N TRP A 139 -43.18 -66.15 12.08
CA TRP A 139 -44.51 -66.52 12.57
C TRP A 139 -44.64 -68.03 12.79
N ARG A 140 -43.98 -68.84 11.95
CA ARG A 140 -43.98 -70.30 12.08
C ARG A 140 -43.21 -70.73 13.33
N HIS A 141 -41.96 -70.29 13.49
CA HIS A 141 -41.12 -70.57 14.65
C HIS A 141 -41.73 -70.04 15.95
N TYR A 142 -42.29 -68.82 15.95
CA TYR A 142 -43.00 -68.27 17.11
C TYR A 142 -44.19 -69.15 17.51
N ASN A 143 -44.98 -69.61 16.54
CA ASN A 143 -46.10 -70.53 16.82
C ASN A 143 -45.63 -71.91 17.28
N GLU A 144 -44.56 -72.45 16.70
CA GLU A 144 -43.96 -73.72 17.11
C GLU A 144 -43.48 -73.66 18.57
N LEU A 145 -42.72 -72.63 18.94
CA LEU A 145 -42.26 -72.41 20.31
C LEU A 145 -43.43 -72.18 21.29
N ARG A 146 -44.47 -71.44 20.87
CA ARG A 146 -45.69 -71.23 21.66
C ARG A 146 -46.43 -72.55 21.92
N ILE A 147 -46.55 -73.40 20.90
CA ILE A 147 -47.19 -74.72 21.01
C ILE A 147 -46.37 -75.65 21.92
N GLN A 148 -45.04 -75.68 21.77
CA GLN A 148 -44.16 -76.47 22.63
C GLN A 148 -44.26 -76.05 24.10
N ARG A 149 -44.22 -74.75 24.38
CA ARG A 149 -44.42 -74.21 25.73
C ARG A 149 -45.76 -74.66 26.31
N ASN A 150 -46.84 -74.54 25.55
CA ASN A 150 -48.17 -74.94 26.03
C ASN A 150 -48.27 -76.45 26.28
N LYS A 151 -47.65 -77.30 25.45
CA LYS A 151 -47.58 -78.76 25.70
C LYS A 151 -46.87 -79.08 27.01
N LEU A 152 -45.70 -78.47 27.24
CA LEU A 152 -44.96 -78.63 28.49
C LEU A 152 -45.78 -78.16 29.71
N CYS A 153 -46.54 -77.07 29.59
CA CYS A 153 -47.43 -76.62 30.67
C CYS A 153 -48.57 -77.60 30.99
N HIS A 154 -48.97 -78.46 30.05
CA HIS A 154 -50.06 -79.43 30.25
C HIS A 154 -49.58 -80.86 30.57
N GLU A 155 -48.34 -81.22 30.24
CA GLU A 155 -47.72 -82.50 30.62
C GLU A 155 -47.27 -82.55 32.09
N PHE A 156 -47.04 -81.38 32.72
CA PHE A 156 -46.67 -81.28 34.14
C PHE A 156 -47.83 -80.88 35.06
N SER A 157 -49.07 -80.88 34.58
CA SER A 157 -50.23 -80.64 35.45
C SER A 157 -50.57 -81.95 36.19
N PRO A 158 -50.32 -82.07 37.50
CA PRO A 158 -50.72 -83.26 38.24
C PRO A 158 -52.24 -83.29 38.30
N SER A 159 -52.83 -84.41 37.87
CA SER A 159 -54.23 -84.78 38.11
C SER A 159 -54.52 -84.98 39.59
#